data_AF-A0A061H405-F1
#
_entry.id   AF-A0A061H405-F1
#
_cell.length_a   1.000
_cell.length_b   1.000
_cell.length_c   1.000
_cell.angle_alpha   90.00
_cell.angle_beta   90.00
_cell.angle_gamma   90.00
#
_symmetry.space_group_name_H-M   'P 1'
#
loop_
_entity.id
_entity.type
_entity.pdbx_description
1 polymer ?
#
loop_
_entity_poly.entity_id
_entity_poly.type
_entity_poly.pdbx_seq_one_letter_code
_entity_poly.pdbx_strand_id
1 'polypeptide(L)'
;MKYAAAILSLLVAAPLAVRSGFPIEKGERILKHMFIGGAGDVYIWQTLLGYHAFTVMTLKDGDMWSIQKFDKAAGHASPLDRPVASGFPLADLNRAELATAYNEIVAGSSDPNYWFGKYSILVDGVHHPM
;
A
#
# COMPACT_ATOMS: atom_id res chain seq x y z
N MET A 1 -33.41 -26.77 43.84
CA MET A 1 -33.28 -25.55 43.03
C MET A 1 -31.84 -25.05 43.11
N LYS A 2 -31.28 -24.71 41.93
CA LYS A 2 -30.17 -23.78 41.63
C LYS A 2 -29.10 -24.43 40.75
N TYR A 3 -29.38 -24.36 39.45
CA TYR A 3 -28.37 -24.35 38.39
C TYR A 3 -27.49 -23.11 38.62
N ALA A 4 -26.19 -23.31 38.80
CA ALA A 4 -25.21 -22.23 38.84
C ALA A 4 -24.28 -22.36 37.63
N ALA A 5 -24.64 -21.56 36.63
CA ALA A 5 -23.86 -20.95 35.57
C ALA A 5 -22.49 -21.57 35.21
N ALA A 6 -22.46 -22.04 33.97
CA ALA A 6 -21.33 -22.01 33.06
C ALA A 6 -20.36 -20.84 33.33
N ILE A 7 -19.11 -21.17 33.64
CA ILE A 7 -17.97 -20.42 33.11
C ILE A 7 -17.27 -21.41 32.19
N LEU A 8 -17.91 -21.57 31.04
CA LEU A 8 -17.31 -22.15 29.86
C LEU A 8 -16.12 -21.24 29.56
N SER A 9 -14.93 -21.65 29.97
CA SER A 9 -13.67 -21.08 29.55
C SER A 9 -13.50 -21.34 28.05
N LEU A 10 -14.37 -20.74 27.23
CA LEU A 10 -13.92 -20.22 25.96
C LEU A 10 -12.90 -19.16 26.36
N LEU A 11 -11.65 -19.60 26.46
CA LEU A 11 -10.57 -18.82 25.88
C LEU A 11 -11.12 -18.41 24.52
N VAL A 12 -11.60 -17.17 24.46
CA VAL A 12 -11.56 -16.37 23.25
C VAL A 12 -10.08 -16.34 22.93
N ALA A 13 -9.60 -17.42 22.29
CA ALA A 13 -8.52 -17.31 21.35
C ALA A 13 -9.04 -16.25 20.40
N ALA A 14 -8.65 -15.01 20.69
CA ALA A 14 -8.71 -13.94 19.72
C ALA A 14 -8.26 -14.61 18.42
N PRO A 15 -8.99 -14.43 17.31
CA PRO A 15 -8.41 -14.80 16.04
C PRO A 15 -7.08 -14.04 16.02
N LEU A 16 -5.97 -14.76 16.24
CA LEU A 16 -4.65 -14.38 15.78
C LEU A 16 -4.95 -14.01 14.36
N ALA A 17 -5.02 -12.70 14.09
CA ALA A 17 -5.49 -12.18 12.84
C ALA A 17 -4.64 -12.87 11.79
N VAL A 18 -5.25 -13.84 11.12
CA VAL A 18 -4.61 -14.57 10.04
C VAL A 18 -4.39 -13.48 9.03
N ARG A 19 -3.16 -12.99 8.96
CA ARG A 19 -2.69 -11.94 8.07
C ARG A 19 -3.34 -12.23 6.73
N SER A 20 -4.29 -11.39 6.32
CA SER A 20 -4.93 -11.56 5.02
C SER A 20 -3.79 -11.63 4.02
N GLY A 21 -3.76 -12.71 3.25
CA GLY A 21 -2.63 -13.09 2.44
C GLY A 21 -2.09 -11.92 1.63
N PHE A 22 -0.80 -11.99 1.35
CA PHE A 22 -0.14 -11.11 0.41
C PHE A 22 -1.07 -10.86 -0.80
N PRO A 23 -1.39 -9.60 -1.15
CA PRO A 23 -2.50 -9.30 -2.08
C PRO A 23 -2.23 -9.73 -3.52
N ILE A 24 -1.08 -10.36 -3.76
CA ILE A 24 -0.63 -10.82 -5.06
C ILE A 24 -1.04 -12.28 -5.23
N GLU A 25 -2.02 -12.53 -6.10
CA GLU A 25 -2.54 -13.86 -6.39
C GLU A 25 -1.56 -14.69 -7.24
N LYS A 26 -1.70 -16.01 -7.19
CA LYS A 26 -0.89 -16.92 -8.01
C LYS A 26 -1.16 -16.65 -9.49
N GLY A 27 -0.11 -16.34 -10.24
CA GLY A 27 -0.17 -16.03 -11.67
C GLY A 27 -0.05 -14.54 -11.97
N GLU A 28 -0.12 -13.69 -10.95
CA GLU A 28 0.20 -12.28 -11.08
C GLU A 28 1.71 -12.06 -11.18
N ARG A 29 2.10 -10.99 -11.88
CA ARG A 29 3.51 -10.69 -12.15
C ARG A 29 3.95 -9.47 -11.38
N ILE A 30 4.89 -9.64 -10.45
CA ILE A 30 5.57 -8.51 -9.81
C ILE A 30 6.37 -7.75 -10.87
N LEU A 31 6.08 -6.46 -11.02
CA LEU A 31 6.74 -5.54 -11.93
C LEU A 31 7.88 -4.81 -11.23
N LYS A 32 7.68 -4.43 -9.97
CA LYS A 32 8.70 -3.75 -9.15
C LYS A 32 8.52 -4.06 -7.67
N HIS A 33 9.65 -4.21 -6.99
CA HIS A 33 9.75 -4.32 -5.54
C HIS A 33 10.80 -3.32 -5.05
N MET A 34 10.45 -2.55 -4.00
CA MET A 34 11.33 -1.54 -3.40
C MET A 34 11.18 -1.57 -1.88
N PHE A 35 12.25 -1.18 -1.19
CA PHE A 35 12.25 -1.04 0.27
C PHE A 35 12.11 0.44 0.67
N ILE A 36 11.21 0.75 1.60
CA ILE A 36 10.99 2.12 2.10
C ILE A 36 11.64 2.36 3.47
N GLY A 37 12.90 1.95 3.61
CA GLY A 37 13.77 2.42 4.71
C GLY A 37 13.20 2.17 6.12
N GLY A 38 12.97 0.91 6.48
CA GLY A 38 12.53 0.53 7.83
C GLY A 38 11.02 0.72 8.07
N ALA A 39 10.26 1.24 7.11
CA ALA A 39 8.79 1.26 7.19
C ALA A 39 8.13 0.03 6.55
N GLY A 40 8.77 -0.60 5.57
CA GLY A 40 8.24 -1.79 4.91
C GLY A 40 8.70 -1.95 3.46
N ASP A 41 7.91 -2.73 2.71
CA ASP A 41 8.14 -3.12 1.33
C ASP A 41 7.02 -2.62 0.43
N VAL A 42 7.39 -2.16 -0.76
CA VAL A 42 6.48 -1.69 -1.80
C VAL A 42 6.43 -2.72 -2.90
N TYR A 43 5.23 -3.13 -3.28
CA TYR A 43 5.01 -4.05 -4.38
C TYR A 43 4.13 -3.42 -5.44
N ILE A 44 4.61 -3.47 -6.68
CA ILE A 44 3.84 -3.11 -7.86
C ILE A 44 3.77 -4.34 -8.74
N TRP A 45 2.56 -4.73 -9.13
CA TRP A 45 2.35 -5.94 -9.91
C TRP A 45 1.27 -5.75 -10.97
N GLN A 46 1.31 -6.60 -11.98
CA GLN A 46 0.24 -6.73 -12.95
C GLN A 46 -0.73 -7.82 -12.46
N THR A 47 -1.99 -7.42 -12.28
CA THR A 47 -3.08 -8.30 -11.89
C THR A 47 -3.45 -9.28 -13.01
N LEU A 48 -4.20 -10.34 -12.67
CA LEU A 48 -4.71 -11.30 -13.66
C LEU A 48 -5.61 -10.64 -14.73
N LEU A 49 -6.25 -9.51 -14.38
CA LEU A 49 -7.08 -8.72 -15.29
C LEU A 49 -6.26 -7.79 -16.21
N GLY A 50 -4.93 -7.77 -16.06
CA GLY A 50 -4.01 -7.00 -16.89
C GLY A 50 -3.73 -5.58 -16.41
N TYR A 51 -4.39 -5.10 -15.34
CA TYR A 51 -4.16 -3.78 -14.74
C TYR A 51 -3.01 -3.81 -13.72
N HIS A 52 -2.37 -2.67 -13.50
CA HIS A 52 -1.33 -2.54 -12.49
C HIS A 52 -1.93 -2.23 -11.11
N ALA A 53 -1.42 -2.88 -10.07
CA ALA A 53 -1.78 -2.65 -8.68
C ALA A 53 -0.55 -2.30 -7.84
N PHE A 54 -0.75 -1.46 -6.82
CA PHE A 54 0.27 -0.98 -5.87
C PHE A 54 -0.15 -1.39 -4.47
N THR A 55 0.77 -1.92 -3.68
CA THR A 55 0.58 -2.03 -2.23
C THR A 55 1.87 -1.70 -1.49
N VAL A 56 1.71 -1.29 -0.23
CA VAL A 56 2.80 -1.21 0.73
C VAL A 56 2.50 -2.20 1.85
N MET A 57 3.42 -3.12 2.05
CA MET A 57 3.46 -4.02 3.20
C MET A 57 4.35 -3.37 4.25
N THR A 58 3.74 -2.71 5.24
CA THR A 58 4.47 -2.10 6.36
C THR A 58 4.96 -3.16 7.35
N LEU A 59 5.88 -2.76 8.24
CA LEU A 59 6.41 -3.64 9.29
C LEU A 59 5.45 -3.85 10.47
N LYS A 60 4.48 -2.94 10.66
CA LYS A 60 3.53 -3.00 11.78
C LYS A 60 2.10 -3.15 11.28
N ASP A 61 1.33 -3.94 12.02
CA ASP A 61 -0.08 -4.15 11.73
C ASP A 61 -0.90 -2.89 12.09
N GLY A 62 -1.78 -2.48 11.17
CA GLY A 62 -2.66 -1.32 11.36
C GLY A 62 -2.12 -0.02 10.79
N ASP A 63 -0.86 0.02 10.33
CA ASP A 63 -0.32 1.21 9.66
C ASP A 63 -1.14 1.53 8.41
N MET A 64 -1.37 2.83 8.22
CA MET A 64 -2.03 3.35 7.03
C MET A 64 -0.98 3.96 6.12
N TRP A 65 -1.12 3.71 4.82
CA TRP A 65 -0.21 4.25 3.83
C TRP A 65 -0.95 4.98 2.71
N SER A 66 -0.30 5.97 2.11
CA SER A 66 -0.77 6.64 0.89
C SER A 66 0.41 6.98 0.00
N ILE A 67 0.14 7.20 -1.29
CA ILE A 67 1.13 7.74 -2.23
C ILE A 67 0.85 9.23 -2.44
N GLN A 68 1.92 10.02 -2.40
CA GLN A 68 1.92 11.46 -2.57
C GLN A 68 2.73 11.83 -3.81
N LYS A 69 2.27 12.83 -4.56
CA LYS A 69 3.00 13.43 -5.66
C LYS A 69 3.40 14.84 -5.29
N PHE A 70 4.68 15.15 -5.39
CA PHE A 70 5.19 16.51 -5.19
C PHE A 70 4.96 17.35 -6.43
N ASP A 71 4.23 18.45 -6.27
CA ASP A 71 4.10 19.48 -7.29
C ASP A 71 5.22 20.51 -7.10
N LYS A 72 6.16 20.54 -8.04
CA LYS A 72 7.29 21.46 -8.02
C LYS A 72 6.86 22.92 -8.20
N ALA A 73 5.81 23.18 -8.98
CA ALA A 73 5.30 24.53 -9.20
C ALA A 73 4.57 25.05 -7.96
N ALA A 74 3.83 24.17 -7.29
CA ALA A 74 3.05 24.52 -6.11
C ALA A 74 3.84 24.38 -4.78
N GLY A 75 5.02 23.78 -4.80
CA GLY A 75 5.92 23.64 -3.65
C GLY A 75 5.41 22.73 -2.54
N HIS A 76 4.46 21.84 -2.83
CA HIS A 76 3.87 20.93 -1.84
C HIS A 76 3.56 19.55 -2.43
N ALA A 77 3.40 18.57 -1.54
CA ALA A 77 2.97 17.22 -1.90
C ALA A 77 1.46 17.06 -1.69
N SER A 78 0.82 16.33 -2.59
CA SER A 78 -0.62 16.03 -2.53
C SER A 78 -0.88 14.53 -2.68
N PRO A 79 -1.88 13.97 -1.96
CA PRO A 79 -2.23 12.56 -2.07
C PRO A 79 -2.78 12.26 -3.47
N LEU A 80 -2.33 11.16 -4.09
CA LEU A 80 -2.97 10.65 -5.30
C LEU A 80 -4.21 9.79 -4.99
N ASP A 81 -4.27 9.25 -3.78
CA ASP A 81 -5.39 8.45 -3.28
C ASP A 81 -5.52 8.64 -1.76
N ARG A 82 -6.66 8.20 -1.20
CA ARG A 82 -6.87 8.14 0.24
C ARG A 82 -5.89 7.16 0.90
N PRO A 83 -5.56 7.36 2.19
CA PRO A 83 -4.83 6.36 2.94
C PRO A 83 -5.56 5.02 2.97
N VAL A 84 -4.83 3.93 2.77
CA VAL A 84 -5.32 2.55 2.83
C VAL A 84 -4.47 1.74 3.81
N ALA A 85 -5.02 0.65 4.33
CA ALA A 85 -4.31 -0.20 5.26
C ALA A 85 -3.13 -0.90 4.58
N SER A 86 -2.08 -1.17 5.35
CA SER A 86 -0.97 -2.04 4.97
C SER A 86 -1.45 -3.33 4.30
N GLY A 87 -0.86 -3.65 3.16
CA GLY A 87 -1.19 -4.84 2.36
C GLY A 87 -2.48 -4.78 1.56
N PHE A 88 -3.22 -3.67 1.60
CA PHE A 88 -4.32 -3.43 0.68
C PHE A 88 -3.85 -2.67 -0.56
N PRO A 89 -4.37 -2.99 -1.75
CA PRO A 89 -4.10 -2.20 -2.94
C PRO A 89 -4.82 -0.84 -2.89
N LEU A 90 -4.27 0.15 -3.60
CA LEU A 90 -4.96 1.44 -3.80
C LEU A 90 -6.32 1.24 -4.47
N ALA A 91 -7.29 2.06 -4.05
CA ALA A 91 -8.68 1.91 -4.44
C ALA A 91 -9.03 2.86 -5.58
N ASP A 92 -8.20 2.99 -6.61
CA ASP A 92 -8.50 3.56 -7.93
C ASP A 92 -9.28 4.91 -7.99
N LEU A 93 -9.34 5.70 -6.91
CA LEU A 93 -10.17 6.92 -6.85
C LEU A 93 -9.69 7.99 -7.85
N ASN A 94 -8.41 7.91 -8.26
CA ASN A 94 -7.80 8.77 -9.26
C ASN A 94 -7.01 7.96 -10.30
N ARG A 95 -7.72 7.09 -11.04
CA ARG A 95 -7.15 6.10 -11.99
C ARG A 95 -6.12 6.67 -12.96
N ALA A 96 -6.33 7.86 -13.52
CA ALA A 96 -5.44 8.41 -14.55
C ALA A 96 -4.08 8.84 -13.98
N GLU A 97 -4.09 9.53 -12.84
CA GLU A 97 -2.84 9.95 -12.19
C GLU A 97 -2.10 8.77 -11.57
N LEU A 98 -2.84 7.81 -10.99
CA LEU A 98 -2.26 6.58 -10.49
C LEU A 98 -1.64 5.76 -11.62
N ALA A 99 -2.34 5.55 -12.75
CA ALA A 99 -1.79 4.91 -13.95
C ALA A 99 -0.48 5.56 -14.42
N THR A 100 -0.43 6.89 -14.40
CA THR A 100 0.79 7.63 -14.73
C THR A 100 1.91 7.35 -13.72
N ALA A 101 1.62 7.44 -12.42
CA ALA A 101 2.59 7.14 -11.37
C ALA A 101 3.12 5.70 -11.46
N TYR A 102 2.24 4.72 -11.72
CA TYR A 102 2.63 3.32 -11.94
C TYR A 102 3.67 3.19 -13.04
N ASN A 103 3.40 3.79 -14.20
CA ASN A 103 4.29 3.69 -15.35
C ASN A 103 5.63 4.37 -15.08
N GLU A 104 5.62 5.58 -14.50
CA GLU A 104 6.85 6.31 -14.17
C GLU A 104 7.71 5.56 -13.14
N ILE A 105 7.08 4.96 -12.13
CA ILE A 105 7.79 4.22 -11.08
C ILE A 105 8.31 2.88 -11.60
N VAL A 106 7.53 2.14 -12.40
CA VAL A 106 7.91 0.80 -12.88
C VAL A 106 8.90 0.87 -14.04
N ALA A 107 8.56 1.59 -15.11
CA ALA A 107 9.35 1.60 -16.34
C ALA A 107 10.56 2.54 -16.26
N GLY A 108 10.62 3.39 -15.23
CA GLY A 108 11.35 4.63 -15.32
C GLY A 108 10.61 5.59 -16.26
N SER A 109 10.77 6.89 -16.04
CA SER A 109 10.05 7.85 -16.85
C SER A 109 10.86 8.25 -18.08
N SER A 110 10.21 8.21 -19.24
CA SER A 110 10.66 8.93 -20.44
C SER A 110 10.13 10.37 -20.50
N ASP A 111 9.35 10.80 -19.49
CA ASP A 111 8.92 12.18 -19.35
C ASP A 111 10.14 13.07 -19.05
N PRO A 112 10.45 14.06 -19.89
CA PRO A 112 11.55 14.99 -19.63
C PRO A 112 11.36 15.80 -18.34
N ASN A 113 10.16 15.81 -17.75
CA ASN A 113 9.85 16.48 -16.49
C ASN A 113 9.94 15.55 -15.26
N TYR A 114 10.27 14.26 -15.44
CA TYR A 114 10.48 13.37 -14.31
C TYR A 114 11.76 13.71 -13.55
N TRP A 115 11.69 13.60 -12.23
CA TRP A 115 12.84 13.78 -11.35
C TRP A 115 12.69 12.90 -10.10
N PHE A 116 13.83 12.50 -9.52
CA PHE A 116 13.88 11.66 -8.32
C PHE A 116 13.28 12.39 -7.12
N GLY A 117 12.31 11.79 -6.41
CA GLY A 117 11.55 12.44 -5.34
C GLY A 117 10.23 13.09 -5.78
N LYS A 118 9.83 12.94 -7.05
CA LYS A 118 8.47 13.30 -7.53
C LYS A 118 7.37 12.58 -6.76
N TYR A 119 7.63 11.36 -6.31
CA TYR A 119 6.70 10.55 -5.53
C TYR A 119 7.27 10.23 -4.16
N SER A 120 6.38 10.16 -3.16
CA SER A 120 6.72 9.62 -1.85
C SER A 120 5.58 8.74 -1.33
N ILE A 121 5.93 7.75 -0.54
CA ILE A 121 4.96 7.00 0.26
C ILE A 121 4.91 7.63 1.63
N LEU A 122 3.70 7.94 2.09
CA LEU A 122 3.43 8.36 3.45
C LEU A 122 2.97 7.13 4.24
N VAL A 123 3.71 6.74 5.27
CA VAL A 123 3.29 5.71 6.25
C VAL A 123 3.13 6.38 7.60
N ASP A 124 1.93 6.37 8.16
CA ASP A 124 1.61 7.00 9.47
C ASP A 124 2.16 8.43 9.64
N GLY A 125 2.14 9.23 8.57
CA GLY A 125 2.61 10.61 8.58
C GLY A 125 4.12 10.79 8.32
N VAL A 126 4.88 9.72 8.13
CA VAL A 126 6.30 9.75 7.76
C VAL A 126 6.46 9.57 6.26
N HIS A 127 7.20 10.49 5.62
CA HIS A 127 7.45 10.44 4.17
C HIS A 127 8.67 9.57 3.84
N HIS A 128 8.49 8.70 2.85
CA HIS A 128 9.50 7.82 2.28
C HIS A 128 9.65 8.13 0.79
N PRO A 129 10.73 8.80 0.36
CA PRO A 129 10.93 9.15 -1.05
C PRO A 129 11.10 7.89 -1.92
N MET A 130 10.60 7.96 -3.16
CA MET A 130 10.69 6.89 -4.16
C MET A 130 11.55 7.28 -5.36
#